data_AF-A0A7Y6X7T9-F1
#
_entry.id   AF-A0A7Y6X7T9-F1
#
_cell.length_a   1.000
_cell.length_b   1.000
_cell.length_c   1.000
_cell.angle_alpha   90.00
_cell.angle_beta   90.00
_cell.angle_gamma   90.00
#
_symmetry.space_group_name_H-M   'P 1'
#
loop_
_entity.id
_entity.type
_entity.pdbx_description
1 polymer ?
#
loop_
_entity_poly.entity_id
_entity_poly.type
_entity_poly.pdbx_seq_one_letter_code
_entity_poly.pdbx_strand_id
1 'polypeptide(L)'
;MKTMTRTSWVALTVVLVPFLALARPGDKQGSEPRPRDAERMERLEKRLRLRQVLTLSEALELDNAQALKMEETLRGFDEKRRPLREQVRDAARTLHQAARGDSAALTQVDAAAQRAFEARERIAVLDREMYQALAKELPPEKRAKLALALARGGLKSKSFWRHEPSGDARGDD
;
A
#
# COMPACT_ATOMS: atom_id res chain seq x y z
N MET A 1 -50.19 57.14 17.04
CA MET A 1 -50.92 55.87 17.21
C MET A 1 -51.19 55.27 15.84
N LYS A 2 -50.96 53.95 15.74
CA LYS A 2 -51.46 53.00 14.73
C LYS A 2 -50.83 52.96 13.33
N THR A 3 -50.27 51.79 13.09
CA THR A 3 -49.62 51.19 11.93
C THR A 3 -50.61 50.66 10.88
N MET A 4 -50.05 50.15 9.76
CA MET A 4 -50.60 49.29 8.69
C MET A 4 -51.12 50.08 7.46
N THR A 5 -50.86 49.69 6.20
CA THR A 5 -50.48 48.39 5.62
C THR A 5 -50.04 48.54 4.14
N ARG A 6 -49.07 47.70 3.73
CA ARG A 6 -48.92 46.98 2.43
C ARG A 6 -49.21 47.68 1.10
N THR A 7 -48.19 47.71 0.24
CA THR A 7 -48.38 47.57 -1.22
C THR A 7 -47.12 46.98 -1.86
N SER A 8 -47.21 45.74 -2.33
CA SER A 8 -46.25 45.13 -3.28
C SER A 8 -46.40 45.80 -4.65
N TRP A 9 -45.33 45.86 -5.46
CA TRP A 9 -45.32 45.83 -6.94
C TRP A 9 -43.84 45.62 -7.38
N VAL A 10 -43.49 44.47 -7.97
CA VAL A 10 -43.42 44.17 -9.42
C VAL A 10 -42.08 44.59 -10.08
N ALA A 11 -41.31 43.54 -10.38
CA ALA A 11 -40.58 43.25 -11.63
C ALA A 11 -39.16 43.80 -11.93
N LEU A 12 -38.36 42.82 -12.37
CA LEU A 12 -37.44 42.81 -13.50
C LEU A 12 -36.14 43.64 -13.43
N THR A 13 -35.03 42.95 -13.18
CA THR A 13 -33.79 43.14 -13.94
C THR A 13 -33.03 41.80 -14.03
N VAL A 14 -33.17 41.14 -15.17
CA VAL A 14 -32.23 40.14 -15.70
C VAL A 14 -31.41 40.84 -16.79
N VAL A 15 -30.19 40.34 -17.05
CA VAL A 15 -29.18 40.72 -18.09
C VAL A 15 -28.05 41.55 -17.47
N LEU A 16 -26.74 41.24 -17.52
CA LEU A 16 -25.89 40.12 -17.97
C LEU A 16 -24.41 40.58 -17.74
N VAL A 17 -23.44 39.64 -17.72
CA VAL A 17 -21.97 39.81 -17.97
C VAL A 17 -21.08 40.18 -16.74
N PRO A 18 -19.85 39.64 -16.56
CA PRO A 18 -19.32 38.29 -16.85
C PRO A 18 -18.26 37.77 -15.82
N PHE A 19 -17.86 36.51 -15.98
CA PHE A 19 -16.51 35.96 -15.71
C PHE A 19 -15.62 36.62 -14.63
N LEU A 20 -15.58 36.01 -13.45
CA LEU A 20 -14.33 35.85 -12.71
C LEU A 20 -14.11 34.36 -12.45
N ALA A 21 -13.18 33.82 -13.22
CA ALA A 21 -12.56 32.54 -12.97
C ALA A 21 -11.85 32.57 -11.61
N LEU A 22 -12.04 31.53 -10.79
CA LEU A 22 -10.90 30.88 -10.15
C LEU A 22 -11.26 29.45 -9.75
N ALA A 23 -10.58 28.52 -10.41
CA ALA A 23 -10.16 27.23 -9.90
C ALA A 23 -11.21 26.43 -9.11
N ARG A 24 -11.95 25.62 -9.84
CA ARG A 24 -12.46 24.32 -9.38
C ARG A 24 -11.28 23.58 -8.73
N PRO A 25 -11.22 23.39 -7.40
CA PRO A 25 -10.23 22.49 -6.84
C PRO A 25 -10.57 21.13 -7.39
N GLY A 26 -9.66 20.60 -8.21
CA GLY A 26 -9.85 19.32 -8.85
C GLY A 26 -10.15 18.27 -7.79
N ASP A 27 -11.31 17.64 -7.96
CA ASP A 27 -11.63 16.33 -7.43
C ASP A 27 -10.48 15.38 -7.80
N LYS A 28 -9.42 15.35 -6.98
CA LYS A 28 -8.55 14.18 -6.86
C LYS A 28 -9.20 13.22 -5.88
N GLN A 29 -10.47 12.92 -6.15
CA GLN A 29 -11.23 11.91 -5.47
C GLN A 29 -10.65 10.57 -5.92
N GLY A 30 -10.09 9.84 -4.95
CA GLY A 30 -9.70 8.43 -5.05
C GLY A 30 -9.02 8.04 -6.37
N SER A 31 -7.70 8.12 -6.42
CA SER A 31 -6.98 7.36 -7.45
C SER A 31 -7.14 5.88 -7.11
N GLU A 32 -8.25 5.29 -7.57
CA GLU A 32 -8.40 3.84 -7.62
C GLU A 32 -7.15 3.27 -8.29
N PRO A 33 -6.60 2.14 -7.78
CA PRO A 33 -5.48 1.49 -8.42
C PRO A 33 -5.84 1.25 -9.88
N ARG A 34 -5.12 1.89 -10.82
CA ARG A 34 -5.36 1.62 -12.24
C ARG A 34 -5.15 0.12 -12.45
N PRO A 35 -5.98 -0.56 -13.25
CA PRO A 35 -5.88 -2.02 -13.44
C PRO A 35 -4.47 -2.46 -13.89
N ARG A 36 -3.77 -1.60 -14.63
CA ARG A 36 -2.38 -1.80 -15.06
C ARG A 36 -1.36 -1.82 -13.91
N ASP A 37 -1.60 -1.07 -12.84
CA ASP A 37 -0.73 -1.03 -11.66
C ASP A 37 -0.96 -2.25 -10.78
N ALA A 38 -2.22 -2.70 -10.65
CA ALA A 38 -2.57 -3.92 -9.93
C ALA A 38 -1.92 -5.16 -10.57
N GLU A 39 -1.99 -5.29 -11.89
CA GLU A 39 -1.39 -6.43 -12.61
C GLU A 39 0.14 -6.45 -12.52
N ARG A 40 0.80 -5.27 -12.60
CA ARG A 40 2.25 -5.16 -12.36
C ARG A 40 2.63 -5.59 -10.95
N MET A 41 1.87 -5.15 -9.96
CA MET A 41 2.09 -5.52 -8.56
C MET A 41 1.94 -7.02 -8.34
N GLU A 42 0.91 -7.64 -8.91
CA GLU A 42 0.70 -9.09 -8.79
C GLU A 42 1.86 -9.89 -9.40
N ARG A 43 2.38 -9.49 -10.57
CA ARG A 43 3.54 -10.12 -11.20
C ARG A 43 4.80 -9.98 -10.33
N LEU A 44 5.00 -8.82 -9.72
CA LEU A 44 6.11 -8.59 -8.79
C LEU A 44 5.99 -9.46 -7.54
N GLU A 45 4.79 -9.58 -6.96
CA GLU A 45 4.54 -10.44 -5.80
C GLU A 45 4.83 -11.91 -6.13
N LYS A 46 4.38 -12.40 -7.29
CA LYS A 46 4.69 -13.77 -7.75
C LYS A 46 6.20 -14.01 -7.89
N ARG A 47 6.93 -13.07 -8.50
CA ARG A 47 8.40 -13.17 -8.65
C ARG A 47 9.12 -13.17 -7.30
N LEU A 48 8.69 -12.32 -6.38
CA LEU A 48 9.25 -12.25 -5.03
C LEU A 48 9.00 -13.54 -4.26
N ARG A 49 7.79 -14.12 -4.37
CA ARG A 49 7.46 -15.40 -3.74
C ARG A 49 8.32 -16.53 -4.29
N LEU A 50 8.42 -16.68 -5.61
CA LEU A 50 9.25 -17.71 -6.23
C LEU A 50 10.71 -17.58 -5.78
N ARG A 51 11.25 -16.36 -5.80
CA ARG A 51 12.60 -16.10 -5.29
C ARG A 51 12.71 -16.49 -3.81
N GLN A 52 11.76 -16.12 -2.97
CA GLN A 52 11.76 -16.44 -1.55
C GLN A 52 11.74 -17.95 -1.31
N VAL A 53 10.88 -18.68 -2.02
CA VAL A 53 10.84 -20.15 -1.96
C VAL A 53 12.17 -20.74 -2.37
N LEU A 54 12.74 -20.32 -3.50
CA LEU A 54 14.06 -20.80 -3.94
C LEU A 54 15.16 -20.53 -2.90
N THR A 55 15.18 -19.31 -2.35
CA THR A 55 16.19 -18.93 -1.34
C THR A 55 16.03 -19.76 -0.05
N LEU A 56 14.78 -20.04 0.36
CA LEU A 56 14.49 -20.85 1.54
C LEU A 56 14.76 -22.33 1.30
N SER A 57 14.42 -22.86 0.12
CA SER A 57 14.69 -24.25 -0.25
C SER A 57 16.17 -24.54 -0.33
N GLU A 58 16.97 -23.61 -0.87
CA GLU A 58 18.43 -23.70 -0.87
C GLU A 58 18.99 -23.62 0.56
N ALA A 59 18.57 -22.62 1.35
CA ALA A 59 19.06 -22.44 2.72
C ALA A 59 18.70 -23.60 3.66
N LEU A 60 17.56 -24.24 3.43
CA LEU A 60 17.02 -25.31 4.28
C LEU A 60 17.23 -26.71 3.69
N GLU A 61 17.83 -26.81 2.50
CA GLU A 61 18.00 -28.06 1.76
C GLU A 61 16.68 -28.86 1.75
N LEU A 62 15.62 -28.23 1.29
CA LEU A 62 14.29 -28.83 1.25
C LEU A 62 14.15 -29.73 0.04
N ASP A 63 13.45 -30.85 0.22
CA ASP A 63 13.00 -31.65 -0.90
C ASP A 63 11.86 -30.94 -1.67
N ASN A 64 11.52 -31.45 -2.85
CA ASN A 64 10.47 -30.85 -3.70
C ASN A 64 9.09 -30.82 -3.01
N ALA A 65 8.75 -31.82 -2.21
CA ALA A 65 7.45 -31.88 -1.52
C ALA A 65 7.37 -30.85 -0.39
N GLN A 66 8.47 -30.65 0.35
CA GLN A 66 8.62 -29.65 1.39
C GLN A 66 8.62 -28.23 0.81
N ALA A 67 9.27 -28.02 -0.34
CA ALA A 67 9.27 -26.74 -1.05
C ALA A 67 7.86 -26.34 -1.53
N LEU A 68 7.08 -27.30 -2.05
CA LEU A 68 5.69 -27.06 -2.48
C LEU A 68 4.78 -26.67 -1.30
N LYS A 69 4.85 -27.41 -0.18
CA LYS A 69 4.10 -27.06 1.05
C LYS A 69 4.48 -25.69 1.59
N MET A 70 5.77 -25.35 1.54
CA MET A 70 6.28 -24.04 1.93
C MET A 70 5.68 -22.94 1.06
N GLU A 71 5.66 -23.12 -0.27
CA GLU A 71 5.07 -22.16 -1.20
C GLU A 71 3.58 -21.93 -0.91
N GLU A 72 2.81 -23.00 -0.71
CA GLU A 72 1.39 -22.92 -0.38
C GLU A 72 1.15 -22.16 0.94
N THR A 73 1.96 -22.46 1.95
CA THR A 73 1.88 -21.76 3.24
C THR A 73 2.21 -20.28 3.08
N LEU A 74 3.32 -19.94 2.40
CA LEU A 74 3.70 -18.55 2.13
C LEU A 74 2.61 -17.79 1.35
N ARG A 75 2.00 -18.45 0.36
CA ARG A 75 0.88 -17.87 -0.40
C ARG A 75 -0.30 -17.53 0.49
N GLY A 76 -0.72 -18.43 1.37
CA GLY A 76 -1.83 -18.18 2.28
C GLY A 76 -1.58 -17.00 3.23
N PHE A 77 -0.35 -16.84 3.71
CA PHE A 77 0.03 -15.67 4.52
C PHE A 77 0.16 -14.38 3.69
N ASP A 78 0.66 -14.45 2.47
CA ASP A 78 0.70 -13.29 1.56
C ASP A 78 -0.69 -12.70 1.30
N GLU A 79 -1.67 -13.57 1.05
CA GLU A 79 -3.06 -13.20 0.82
C GLU A 79 -3.66 -12.50 2.05
N LYS A 80 -3.36 -12.99 3.27
CA LYS A 80 -3.76 -12.35 4.53
C LYS A 80 -3.05 -11.01 4.77
N ARG A 81 -1.78 -10.88 4.37
CA ARG A 81 -1.00 -9.65 4.54
C ARG A 81 -1.39 -8.56 3.54
N ARG A 82 -1.92 -8.92 2.36
CA ARG A 82 -2.29 -7.97 1.30
C ARG A 82 -3.20 -6.82 1.78
N PRO A 83 -4.36 -7.06 2.42
CA PRO A 83 -5.22 -5.98 2.89
C PRO A 83 -4.55 -5.11 3.97
N LEU A 84 -3.70 -5.69 4.83
CA LEU A 84 -2.96 -4.92 5.84
C LEU A 84 -1.89 -4.03 5.20
N ARG A 85 -1.20 -4.50 4.16
CA ARG A 85 -0.24 -3.68 3.40
C ARG A 85 -0.94 -2.53 2.69
N GLU A 86 -2.15 -2.75 2.19
CA GLU A 86 -2.97 -1.71 1.57
C GLU A 86 -3.39 -0.66 2.59
N GLN A 87 -3.86 -1.06 3.78
CA GLN A 87 -4.16 -0.14 4.88
C GLN A 87 -2.95 0.72 5.27
N VAL A 88 -1.75 0.12 5.35
CA VAL A 88 -0.51 0.88 5.63
C VAL A 88 -0.20 1.86 4.49
N ARG A 89 -0.41 1.47 3.23
CA ARG A 89 -0.17 2.34 2.06
C ARG A 89 -1.14 3.52 2.04
N ASP A 90 -2.41 3.28 2.31
CA ASP A 90 -3.42 4.35 2.30
C ASP A 90 -3.21 5.31 3.47
N ALA A 91 -2.92 4.80 4.67
CA ALA A 91 -2.53 5.64 5.79
C ALA A 91 -1.28 6.49 5.46
N ALA A 92 -0.26 5.90 4.83
CA ALA A 92 0.92 6.63 4.41
C ALA A 92 0.62 7.71 3.35
N ARG A 93 -0.31 7.44 2.41
CA ARG A 93 -0.76 8.44 1.43
C ARG A 93 -1.40 9.65 2.11
N THR A 94 -2.31 9.42 3.07
CA THR A 94 -2.93 10.50 3.86
C THR A 94 -1.88 11.30 4.63
N LEU A 95 -0.93 10.62 5.29
CA LEU A 95 0.15 11.30 6.02
C LEU A 95 1.05 12.13 5.08
N HIS A 96 1.35 11.62 3.89
CA HIS A 96 2.10 12.39 2.88
C HIS A 96 1.34 13.61 2.35
N GLN A 97 0.02 13.51 2.18
CA GLN A 97 -0.83 14.65 1.79
C GLN A 97 -0.87 15.70 2.91
N ALA A 98 -1.06 15.27 4.15
CA ALA A 98 -1.06 16.15 5.31
C ALA A 98 0.29 16.87 5.49
N ALA A 99 1.40 16.15 5.30
CA ALA A 99 2.75 16.73 5.33
C ALA A 99 3.00 17.77 4.23
N ARG A 100 2.21 17.76 3.15
CA ARG A 100 2.24 18.77 2.08
C ARG A 100 1.27 19.94 2.32
N GLY A 101 0.54 19.94 3.44
CA GLY A 101 -0.39 21.01 3.82
C GLY A 101 -1.81 20.85 3.29
N ASP A 102 -2.22 19.67 2.84
CA ASP A 102 -3.61 19.39 2.44
C ASP A 102 -4.53 19.45 3.68
N SER A 103 -5.44 20.44 3.69
CA SER A 103 -6.37 20.70 4.81
C SER A 103 -7.32 19.54 5.09
N ALA A 104 -7.74 18.79 4.07
CA ALA A 104 -8.60 17.63 4.25
C ALA A 104 -7.82 16.48 4.93
N ALA A 105 -6.56 16.29 4.54
CA ALA A 105 -5.70 15.26 5.12
C ALA A 105 -5.20 15.62 6.54
N LEU A 106 -5.01 16.91 6.84
CA LEU A 106 -4.58 17.38 8.16
C LEU A 106 -5.54 16.96 9.28
N THR A 107 -6.85 16.94 9.02
CA THR A 107 -7.87 16.47 9.98
C THR A 107 -7.80 14.97 10.26
N GLN A 108 -7.10 14.20 9.42
CA GLN A 108 -7.04 12.74 9.49
C GLN A 108 -5.68 12.20 9.94
N VAL A 109 -4.72 13.06 10.30
CA VAL A 109 -3.33 12.68 10.60
C VAL A 109 -3.27 11.64 11.71
N ASP A 110 -3.88 11.90 12.86
CA ASP A 110 -3.81 11.01 14.02
C ASP A 110 -4.49 9.67 13.72
N ALA A 111 -5.65 9.70 13.07
CA ALA A 111 -6.37 8.49 12.66
C ALA A 111 -5.60 7.67 11.59
N ALA A 112 -4.89 8.33 10.67
CA ALA A 112 -4.04 7.66 9.70
C ALA A 112 -2.80 7.05 10.37
N ALA A 113 -2.16 7.77 11.29
CA ALA A 113 -1.02 7.25 12.06
C ALA A 113 -1.42 6.00 12.86
N GLN A 114 -2.54 6.05 13.59
CA GLN A 114 -3.04 4.92 14.37
C GLN A 114 -3.32 3.70 13.50
N ARG A 115 -4.02 3.87 12.36
CA ARG A 115 -4.27 2.78 11.40
C ARG A 115 -2.98 2.15 10.88
N ALA A 116 -1.96 2.96 10.59
CA ALA A 116 -0.67 2.46 10.13
C ALA A 116 0.03 1.60 11.21
N PHE A 117 -0.01 2.01 12.48
CA PHE A 117 0.59 1.24 13.58
C PHE A 117 -0.15 -0.06 13.83
N GLU A 118 -1.48 -0.04 13.91
CA GLU A 118 -2.29 -1.24 14.12
C GLU A 118 -2.10 -2.27 12.99
N ALA A 119 -2.09 -1.81 11.73
CA ALA A 119 -1.86 -2.70 10.59
C ALA A 119 -0.46 -3.32 10.62
N ARG A 120 0.57 -2.57 11.06
CA ARG A 120 1.93 -3.10 11.23
C ARG A 120 2.02 -4.12 12.36
N GLU A 121 1.33 -3.89 13.47
CA GLU A 121 1.27 -4.83 14.58
C GLU A 121 0.63 -6.15 14.15
N ARG A 122 -0.50 -6.08 13.43
CA ARG A 122 -1.15 -7.27 12.85
C ARG A 122 -0.24 -8.01 11.87
N ILE A 123 0.52 -7.30 11.05
CA ILE A 123 1.52 -7.91 10.17
C ILE A 123 2.60 -8.65 10.99
N ALA A 124 3.09 -8.06 12.08
CA ALA A 124 4.08 -8.71 12.94
C ALA A 124 3.52 -9.95 13.66
N VAL A 125 2.23 -9.97 14.00
CA VAL A 125 1.55 -11.18 14.48
C VAL A 125 1.53 -12.25 13.38
N LEU A 126 1.11 -11.89 12.17
CA LEU A 126 1.11 -12.83 11.03
C LEU A 126 2.50 -13.39 10.71
N ASP A 127 3.55 -12.58 10.83
CA ASP A 127 4.93 -13.02 10.60
C ASP A 127 5.36 -14.10 11.62
N ARG A 128 4.91 -13.97 12.88
CA ARG A 128 5.14 -14.97 13.94
C ARG A 128 4.38 -16.26 13.67
N GLU A 129 3.10 -16.15 13.30
CA GLU A 129 2.27 -17.31 12.94
C GLU A 129 2.83 -18.04 11.72
N MET A 130 3.29 -17.31 10.71
CA MET A 130 3.93 -17.87 9.52
C MET A 130 5.19 -18.64 9.88
N TYR A 131 6.06 -18.09 10.72
CA TYR A 131 7.23 -18.83 11.21
C TYR A 131 6.82 -20.12 11.91
N GLN A 132 5.83 -20.07 12.80
CA GLN A 132 5.37 -21.26 13.52
C GLN A 132 4.80 -22.32 12.58
N ALA A 133 4.00 -21.91 11.58
CA ALA A 133 3.44 -22.82 10.57
C ALA A 133 4.54 -23.52 9.77
N LEU A 134 5.54 -22.77 9.30
CA LEU A 134 6.67 -23.31 8.54
C LEU A 134 7.61 -24.15 9.41
N ALA A 135 7.79 -23.78 10.68
CA ALA A 135 8.71 -24.44 11.60
C ALA A 135 8.17 -25.77 12.16
N LYS A 136 6.85 -26.01 12.11
CA LYS A 136 6.19 -27.15 12.75
C LYS A 136 6.75 -28.51 12.29
N GLU A 137 7.03 -28.64 11.00
CA GLU A 137 7.51 -29.89 10.38
C GLU A 137 9.03 -29.93 10.19
N LEU A 138 9.76 -28.89 10.65
CA LEU A 138 11.21 -28.78 10.45
C LEU A 138 12.00 -29.24 11.68
N PRO A 139 13.14 -29.93 11.49
CA PRO A 139 14.06 -30.23 12.58
C PRO A 139 14.66 -28.94 13.17
N PRO A 140 15.12 -28.94 14.45
CA PRO A 140 15.57 -27.73 15.15
C PRO A 140 16.63 -26.92 14.39
N GLU A 141 17.58 -27.58 13.74
CA GLU A 141 18.62 -26.91 12.93
C GLU A 141 18.02 -26.14 11.75
N LYS A 142 17.11 -26.76 11.00
CA LYS A 142 16.41 -26.10 9.89
C LYS A 142 15.50 -24.97 10.39
N ARG A 143 14.88 -25.10 11.58
CA ARG A 143 14.12 -24.00 12.20
C ARG A 143 14.97 -22.77 12.51
N ALA A 144 16.21 -22.96 12.95
CA ALA A 144 17.15 -21.87 13.19
C ALA A 144 17.55 -21.18 11.86
N LYS A 145 17.91 -21.97 10.84
CA LYS A 145 18.19 -21.46 9.49
C LYS A 145 16.99 -20.67 8.92
N LEU A 146 15.76 -21.14 9.13
CA LEU A 146 14.53 -20.47 8.71
C LEU A 146 14.37 -19.11 9.42
N ALA A 147 14.57 -19.05 10.73
CA ALA A 147 14.48 -17.80 11.48
C ALA A 147 15.49 -16.77 10.98
N LEU A 148 16.74 -17.18 10.71
CA LEU A 148 17.77 -16.31 10.13
C LEU A 148 17.41 -15.83 8.72
N ALA A 149 16.87 -16.71 7.89
CA ALA A 149 16.44 -16.35 6.52
C ALA A 149 15.29 -15.33 6.54
N LEU A 150 14.28 -15.54 7.40
CA LEU A 150 13.15 -14.60 7.55
C LEU A 150 13.59 -13.25 8.12
N ALA A 151 14.51 -13.23 9.09
CA ALA A 151 15.06 -11.99 9.63
C ALA A 151 15.83 -11.16 8.57
N ARG A 152 16.57 -11.83 7.68
CA ARG A 152 17.28 -11.19 6.56
C ARG A 152 16.32 -10.65 5.50
N GLY A 153 15.24 -11.37 5.21
CA GLY A 153 14.22 -10.95 4.23
C GLY A 153 13.28 -9.85 4.75
N GLY A 154 12.98 -9.83 6.06
CA GLY A 154 11.94 -8.99 6.64
C GLY A 154 12.31 -7.54 6.96
N LEU A 155 13.60 -7.19 7.05
CA LEU A 155 14.01 -5.87 7.54
C LEU A 155 14.53 -4.91 6.48
N LYS A 156 15.13 -5.38 5.39
CA LYS A 156 15.61 -4.50 4.31
C LYS A 156 15.64 -5.28 2.99
N SER A 157 14.62 -5.10 2.17
CA SER A 157 14.80 -5.15 0.71
C SER A 157 15.71 -3.98 0.29
N LYS A 158 16.97 -4.06 0.71
CA LYS A 158 18.06 -3.13 0.34
C LYS A 158 18.47 -3.36 -1.13
N SER A 159 17.98 -4.42 -1.78
CA SER A 159 18.28 -4.73 -3.18
C SER A 159 17.28 -4.16 -4.18
N PHE A 160 16.14 -3.59 -3.76
CA PHE A 160 15.18 -3.02 -4.72
C PHE A 160 15.60 -1.64 -5.26
N TRP A 161 16.63 -1.01 -4.68
CA TRP A 161 17.14 0.31 -5.10
C TRP A 161 18.58 0.29 -5.61
N ARG A 162 19.17 -0.87 -5.88
CA ARG A 162 20.49 -0.96 -6.52
C ARG A 162 20.34 -1.52 -7.95
N HIS A 163 20.50 -0.63 -8.91
CA HIS A 163 20.71 -0.84 -10.35
C HIS A 163 19.51 -1.25 -11.22
N GLU A 164 18.88 -0.24 -11.83
CA GLU A 164 18.83 -0.15 -13.30
C GLU A 164 19.49 1.19 -13.66
N PRO A 165 20.63 1.23 -14.39
CA PRO A 165 21.01 2.46 -15.05
C PRO A 165 19.99 2.70 -16.16
N SER A 166 19.33 3.86 -16.12
CA SER A 166 18.60 4.42 -17.25
C SER A 166 19.53 4.39 -18.47
N GLY A 167 19.28 3.44 -19.37
CA GLY A 167 19.87 3.46 -20.71
C GLY A 167 19.28 4.62 -21.46
N ASP A 168 19.91 5.79 -21.32
CA ASP A 168 19.63 6.95 -22.14
C ASP A 168 19.82 6.55 -23.60
N ALA A 169 18.73 6.70 -24.34
CA ALA A 169 18.72 6.72 -25.79
C ALA A 169 19.66 7.83 -26.28
N ARG A 170 20.80 7.43 -26.83
CA ARG A 170 21.56 8.25 -27.78
C ARG A 170 22.07 7.33 -28.88
N GLY A 171 21.52 7.56 -30.06
CA GLY A 171 21.89 6.92 -31.31
C GLY A 171 21.04 7.46 -32.45
N ASP A 172 20.90 8.79 -32.51
CA ASP A 172 20.79 9.46 -33.81
C ASP A 172 22.24 9.76 -34.21
N ASP A 173 22.67 9.12 -35.30
CA ASP A 173 23.55 9.66 -36.35
C ASP A 173 23.56 8.66 -37.53
#